data_AF-A0A067KPR1-F1
#
_entry.id   AF-A0A067KPR1-F1
#
_cell.length_a   1.000
_cell.length_b   1.000
_cell.length_c   1.000
_cell.angle_alpha   90.00
_cell.angle_beta   90.00
_cell.angle_gamma   90.00
#
_symmetry.space_group_name_H-M   'P 1'
#
loop_
_entity.id
_entity.type
_entity.pdbx_description
1 polymer ?
#
loop_
_entity_poly.entity_id
_entity_poly.type
_entity_poly.pdbx_seq_one_letter_code
_entity_poly.pdbx_strand_id
1 'polypeptide(L)'
;MIQKPCLDAERNFRISLMGKTIQVYGFPSHVTVDEVKKFLESHSGEGTVFAMKIRETKNRGRRKYAIVQFQTARDAELIISLTNKRLRYGTSYLKARPLDNDIVPKPRTFLHSMDHITLHFGCQISKEKFSVLWTGTNVSVNFGFGMRKLQFFLSHGQMGYKLELSYENVWQMELHCPRGRSVKYLLIQVSSIYFI
;
A
#
# COMPACT_ATOMS: atom_id res chain seq x y z
N MET A 1 22.89 25.70 -11.15
CA MET A 1 22.21 25.09 -12.31
C MET A 1 21.46 23.87 -11.82
N ILE A 2 20.14 23.99 -11.64
CA ILE A 2 19.29 22.83 -11.32
C ILE A 2 19.01 22.14 -12.64
N GLN A 3 19.59 20.96 -12.81
CA GLN A 3 19.42 20.12 -13.99
C GLN A 3 17.95 19.69 -14.02
N LYS A 4 17.19 20.21 -15.01
CA LYS A 4 15.82 19.76 -15.25
C LYS A 4 15.84 18.24 -15.46
N PRO A 5 14.99 17.45 -14.78
CA PRO A 5 14.88 16.03 -15.07
C PRO A 5 14.42 15.84 -16.52
N CYS A 6 15.04 14.88 -17.19
CA CYS A 6 14.64 14.45 -18.53
C CYS A 6 13.17 14.01 -18.52
N LEU A 7 12.37 14.44 -19.51
CA LEU A 7 10.95 14.09 -19.65
C LEU A 7 10.71 12.56 -19.65
N ASP A 8 11.70 11.77 -20.10
CA ASP A 8 11.63 10.31 -20.06
C ASP A 8 11.78 9.74 -18.66
N ALA A 9 12.55 10.40 -17.78
CA ALA A 9 12.66 10.02 -16.37
C ALA A 9 11.37 10.34 -15.62
N GLU A 10 10.71 11.47 -15.89
CA GLU A 10 9.40 11.78 -15.31
C GLU A 10 8.30 10.83 -15.80
N ARG A 11 8.34 10.44 -17.08
CA ARG A 11 7.42 9.46 -17.66
C ARG A 11 7.62 8.08 -17.01
N ASN A 12 8.86 7.61 -16.90
CA ASN A 12 9.19 6.34 -16.24
C ASN A 12 8.92 6.37 -14.72
N PHE A 13 9.13 7.51 -14.07
CA PHE A 13 8.82 7.72 -12.65
C PHE A 13 7.30 7.67 -12.42
N ARG A 14 6.51 8.36 -13.25
CA ARG A 14 5.04 8.28 -13.24
C ARG A 14 4.53 6.86 -13.52
N ILE A 15 5.17 6.13 -14.43
CA ILE A 15 4.88 4.71 -14.70
C ILE A 15 5.18 3.84 -13.47
N SER A 16 6.26 4.13 -12.72
CA SER A 16 6.59 3.37 -11.50
C SER A 16 5.67 3.68 -10.31
N LEU A 17 5.04 4.85 -10.30
CA LEU A 17 4.10 5.30 -9.28
C LEU A 17 2.68 4.76 -9.48
N MET A 18 2.32 4.35 -10.70
CA MET A 18 1.00 3.77 -10.96
C MET A 18 0.98 2.29 -10.60
N GLY A 19 0.13 1.94 -9.64
CA GLY A 19 -0.13 0.55 -9.28
C GLY A 19 -0.71 -0.26 -10.44
N LYS A 20 -0.56 -1.58 -10.38
CA LYS A 20 -1.14 -2.51 -11.39
C LYS A 20 -2.65 -2.70 -11.23
N THR A 21 -3.23 -2.08 -10.20
CA THR A 21 -4.64 -2.23 -9.85
C THR A 21 -5.39 -0.95 -10.13
N ILE A 22 -6.56 -1.07 -10.74
CA ILE A 22 -7.43 0.03 -11.11
C ILE A 22 -8.86 -0.26 -10.70
N GLN A 23 -9.63 0.81 -10.51
CA GLN A 23 -11.08 0.74 -10.44
C GLN A 23 -11.67 1.26 -11.76
N VAL A 24 -12.50 0.44 -12.40
CA VAL A 24 -13.23 0.80 -13.62
C VAL A 24 -14.72 0.91 -13.30
N TYR A 25 -15.28 2.10 -13.45
CA TYR A 25 -16.67 2.42 -13.22
C TYR A 25 -17.45 2.48 -14.54
N GLY A 26 -18.73 2.08 -14.50
CA GLY A 26 -19.67 2.37 -15.58
C GLY A 26 -20.35 1.16 -16.19
N PHE A 27 -20.08 -0.04 -15.67
CA PHE A 27 -20.66 -1.27 -16.20
C PHE A 27 -22.15 -1.39 -15.88
N PRO A 28 -22.99 -1.91 -16.81
CA PRO A 28 -24.38 -2.26 -16.52
C PRO A 28 -24.54 -3.25 -15.35
N SER A 29 -25.68 -3.24 -14.67
CA SER A 29 -25.94 -4.12 -13.52
C SER A 29 -25.94 -5.61 -13.85
N HIS A 30 -26.25 -6.00 -15.09
CA HIS A 30 -26.32 -7.41 -15.50
C HIS A 30 -24.97 -8.02 -15.89
N VAL A 31 -23.89 -7.23 -15.97
CA VAL A 31 -22.60 -7.79 -16.42
C VAL A 31 -22.04 -8.77 -15.40
N THR A 32 -21.45 -9.83 -15.93
CA THR A 32 -20.74 -10.87 -15.20
C THR A 32 -19.24 -10.57 -15.14
N VAL A 33 -18.53 -11.27 -14.26
CA VAL A 33 -17.07 -11.16 -14.13
C VAL A 33 -16.37 -11.54 -15.43
N ASP A 34 -16.82 -12.61 -16.09
CA ASP A 34 -16.19 -13.12 -17.30
C ASP A 34 -16.37 -12.19 -18.51
N GLU A 35 -17.53 -11.54 -18.63
CA GLU A 35 -17.77 -10.55 -19.68
C GLU A 35 -16.87 -9.31 -19.52
N VAL A 36 -16.74 -8.81 -18.29
CA VAL A 36 -15.84 -7.70 -17.98
C VAL A 36 -14.39 -8.11 -18.21
N LYS A 37 -14.01 -9.35 -17.84
CA LYS A 37 -12.68 -9.91 -18.10
C LYS A 37 -12.33 -9.87 -19.59
N LYS A 38 -13.16 -10.53 -20.40
CA LYS A 38 -12.96 -10.64 -21.85
C LYS A 38 -12.90 -9.27 -22.50
N PHE A 39 -13.75 -8.35 -22.07
CA PHE A 39 -13.73 -6.98 -22.58
C PHE A 39 -12.44 -6.23 -22.26
N LEU A 40 -11.92 -6.35 -21.04
CA LEU A 40 -10.67 -5.67 -20.69
C LEU A 40 -9.47 -6.32 -21.38
N GLU A 41 -9.43 -7.64 -21.44
CA GLU A 41 -8.39 -8.40 -22.14
C GLU A 41 -8.42 -8.20 -23.67
N SER A 42 -9.57 -7.90 -24.27
CA SER A 42 -9.62 -7.55 -25.70
C SER A 42 -8.89 -6.24 -26.03
N HIS A 43 -8.62 -5.39 -25.02
CA HIS A 43 -7.90 -4.14 -25.17
C HIS A 43 -6.46 -4.20 -24.65
N SER A 44 -6.22 -5.01 -23.62
CA SER A 44 -4.91 -5.13 -22.95
C SER A 44 -4.10 -6.35 -23.39
N GLY A 45 -4.75 -7.36 -23.97
CA GLY A 45 -4.16 -8.65 -24.33
C GLY A 45 -4.78 -9.79 -23.52
N GLU A 46 -4.86 -10.97 -24.11
CA GLU A 46 -5.35 -12.18 -23.43
C GLU A 46 -4.46 -12.54 -22.23
N GLY A 47 -5.09 -12.90 -21.10
CA GLY A 47 -4.38 -13.30 -19.88
C GLY A 47 -3.73 -12.16 -19.09
N THR A 48 -3.95 -10.90 -19.47
CA THR A 48 -3.39 -9.74 -18.77
C THR A 48 -4.10 -9.39 -17.46
N VAL A 49 -5.32 -9.89 -17.23
CA VAL A 49 -6.03 -9.71 -15.97
C VAL A 49 -5.60 -10.79 -14.98
N PHE A 50 -4.91 -10.38 -13.91
CA PHE A 50 -4.44 -11.28 -12.85
C PHE A 50 -5.57 -11.63 -11.86
N ALA A 51 -6.30 -10.62 -11.39
CA ALA A 51 -7.42 -10.80 -10.49
C ALA A 51 -8.47 -9.71 -10.71
N MET A 52 -9.74 -10.00 -10.47
CA MET A 52 -10.77 -8.96 -10.44
C MET A 52 -11.91 -9.27 -9.48
N LYS A 53 -12.65 -8.22 -9.12
CA LYS A 53 -13.94 -8.34 -8.44
C LYS A 53 -14.89 -7.25 -8.90
N ILE A 54 -16.16 -7.60 -9.05
CA ILE A 54 -17.23 -6.65 -9.34
C ILE A 54 -17.89 -6.25 -8.02
N ARG A 55 -18.21 -4.96 -7.90
CA ARG A 55 -18.90 -4.39 -6.74
C ARG A 55 -20.02 -3.46 -7.17
N GLU A 56 -21.03 -3.41 -6.33
CA GLU A 56 -22.17 -2.52 -6.49
C GLU A 56 -21.87 -1.13 -5.93
N THR A 57 -22.53 -0.13 -6.49
CA THR A 57 -22.40 1.26 -6.02
C THR A 57 -23.39 1.47 -4.88
N LYS A 58 -22.96 2.15 -3.80
CA LYS A 58 -23.79 2.38 -2.61
C LYS A 58 -25.04 3.23 -2.90
N ASN A 59 -25.01 4.04 -3.95
CA ASN A 59 -26.10 4.95 -4.31
C ASN A 59 -26.96 4.33 -5.40
N ARG A 60 -28.03 3.60 -5.03
CA ARG A 60 -29.21 3.16 -5.83
C ARG A 60 -29.01 3.18 -7.37
N GLY A 61 -27.90 2.65 -7.85
CA GLY A 61 -27.35 3.01 -9.14
C GLY A 61 -27.24 1.77 -9.98
N ARG A 62 -27.91 1.76 -11.13
CA ARG A 62 -27.95 0.67 -12.13
C ARG A 62 -26.58 0.22 -12.66
N ARG A 63 -25.48 0.78 -12.14
CA ARG A 63 -24.13 0.55 -12.62
C ARG A 63 -23.23 -0.01 -11.53
N LYS A 64 -22.42 -0.97 -11.94
CA LYS A 64 -21.39 -1.64 -11.14
C LYS A 64 -20.03 -1.04 -11.45
N TYR A 65 -19.08 -1.29 -10.56
CA TYR A 65 -17.67 -1.03 -10.83
C TYR A 65 -16.87 -2.31 -10.66
N ALA A 66 -15.82 -2.45 -11.47
CA ALA A 66 -14.84 -3.51 -11.33
C ALA A 66 -13.60 -2.95 -10.62
N ILE A 67 -13.02 -3.74 -9.73
CA ILE A 67 -11.64 -3.56 -9.29
C ILE A 67 -10.85 -4.64 -10.01
N VAL A 68 -9.80 -4.24 -10.73
CA VAL A 68 -9.05 -5.11 -11.64
C VAL A 68 -7.58 -4.93 -11.36
N GLN A 69 -6.90 -6.03 -11.08
CA GLN A 69 -5.45 -6.11 -10.94
C GLN A 69 -4.89 -6.76 -12.20
N PHE A 70 -4.00 -6.05 -12.87
CA PHE A 70 -3.32 -6.52 -14.08
C PHE A 70 -1.99 -7.18 -13.77
N GLN A 71 -1.50 -7.99 -14.72
CA GLN A 71 -0.16 -8.58 -14.69
C GLN A 71 0.92 -7.50 -14.66
N THR A 72 0.75 -6.41 -15.41
CA THR A 72 1.69 -5.29 -15.47
C THR A 72 1.03 -3.93 -15.24
N ALA A 73 1.83 -2.94 -14.83
CA ALA A 73 1.35 -1.56 -14.67
C ALA A 73 1.00 -0.92 -16.02
N ARG A 74 1.68 -1.35 -17.10
CA ARG A 74 1.44 -0.88 -18.46
C ARG A 74 0.04 -1.23 -18.95
N ASP A 75 -0.46 -2.43 -18.61
CA ASP A 75 -1.80 -2.87 -18.99
C ASP A 75 -2.87 -2.04 -18.27
N ALA A 76 -2.66 -1.77 -16.98
CA ALA A 76 -3.51 -0.89 -16.18
C ALA A 76 -3.54 0.54 -16.75
N GLU A 77 -2.38 1.10 -17.08
CA GLU A 77 -2.25 2.41 -17.70
C GLU A 77 -2.92 2.49 -19.07
N LEU A 78 -2.78 1.45 -19.89
CA LEU A 78 -3.41 1.35 -21.19
C LEU A 78 -4.93 1.49 -21.05
N ILE A 79 -5.55 0.73 -20.15
CA ILE A 79 -6.99 0.82 -19.90
C ILE A 79 -7.38 2.22 -19.39
N ILE A 80 -6.61 2.82 -18.46
CA ILE A 80 -6.86 4.19 -18.01
C ILE A 80 -6.84 5.17 -19.19
N SER A 81 -5.82 5.08 -20.04
CA SER A 81 -5.67 5.94 -21.22
C SER A 81 -6.85 5.80 -22.19
N LEU A 82 -7.35 4.57 -22.39
CA LEU A 82 -8.50 4.30 -23.23
C LEU A 82 -9.79 4.87 -22.63
N THR A 83 -9.99 4.75 -21.31
CA THR A 83 -11.15 5.38 -20.66
C THR A 83 -11.14 6.91 -20.75
N ASN A 84 -9.97 7.55 -20.69
CA ASN A 84 -9.83 8.99 -20.92
C ASN A 84 -10.17 9.37 -22.38
N LYS A 85 -9.93 8.46 -23.33
CA LYS A 85 -10.37 8.56 -24.73
C LYS A 85 -11.82 8.09 -24.95
N ARG A 86 -12.62 8.00 -23.88
CA ARG A 86 -14.04 7.61 -23.89
C ARG A 86 -14.33 6.16 -24.27
N LEU A 87 -13.51 5.21 -23.82
CA LEU A 87 -13.81 3.77 -23.92
C LEU A 87 -15.24 3.45 -23.44
N ARG A 88 -15.95 2.61 -24.19
CA ARG A 88 -17.34 2.22 -23.91
C ARG A 88 -17.48 0.72 -23.77
N TYR A 89 -18.38 0.31 -22.90
CA TYR A 89 -18.92 -1.04 -22.81
C TYR A 89 -20.38 -1.03 -23.29
N GLY A 90 -20.61 -1.52 -24.51
CA GLY A 90 -21.89 -1.33 -25.20
C GLY A 90 -22.22 0.17 -25.30
N THR A 91 -23.35 0.57 -24.71
CA THR A 91 -23.77 1.99 -24.68
C THR A 91 -23.20 2.79 -23.50
N SER A 92 -22.53 2.14 -22.55
CA SER A 92 -22.08 2.77 -21.30
C SER A 92 -20.65 3.26 -21.38
N TYR A 93 -20.42 4.52 -20.99
CA TYR A 93 -19.07 5.08 -20.87
C TYR A 93 -18.37 4.58 -19.62
N LEU A 94 -17.10 4.22 -19.77
CA LEU A 94 -16.26 3.77 -18.68
C LEU A 94 -15.37 4.90 -18.17
N LYS A 95 -15.10 4.89 -16.86
CA LYS A 95 -14.09 5.73 -16.22
C LYS A 95 -13.19 4.86 -15.37
N ALA A 96 -11.88 4.97 -15.55
CA ALA A 96 -10.92 4.27 -14.72
C ALA A 96 -10.13 5.23 -13.83
N ARG A 97 -9.74 4.74 -12.65
CA ARG A 97 -8.78 5.41 -11.77
C ARG A 97 -7.83 4.39 -11.15
N PRO A 98 -6.57 4.75 -10.87
CA PRO A 98 -5.64 3.88 -10.17
C PRO A 98 -6.13 3.55 -8.76
N LEU A 99 -5.72 2.40 -8.25
CA LEU A 99 -5.93 1.97 -6.88
C LEU A 99 -4.60 1.50 -6.29
N ASP A 100 -4.25 2.01 -5.10
CA ASP A 100 -2.97 1.68 -4.46
C ASP A 100 -2.95 0.24 -3.88
N ASN A 101 -4.12 -0.35 -3.71
CA ASN A 101 -4.27 -1.68 -3.10
C ASN A 101 -4.56 -2.74 -4.16
N ASP A 102 -3.67 -3.71 -4.25
CA ASP A 102 -3.88 -4.93 -5.02
C ASP A 102 -5.02 -5.79 -4.45
N ILE A 103 -5.69 -6.55 -5.31
CA ILE A 103 -6.76 -7.49 -4.93
C ILE A 103 -6.15 -8.70 -4.23
N VAL A 104 -5.12 -9.27 -4.87
CA VAL A 104 -4.24 -10.26 -4.30
C VAL A 104 -2.97 -9.49 -3.93
N PRO A 105 -2.75 -9.21 -2.63
CA PRO A 105 -1.57 -8.49 -2.21
C PRO A 105 -0.34 -9.28 -2.65
N LYS A 106 0.65 -8.60 -3.25
CA LYS A 106 1.98 -9.20 -3.41
C LYS A 106 2.42 -9.77 -2.06
N PRO A 107 3.17 -10.88 -2.03
CA PRO A 107 3.89 -11.26 -0.82
C PRO A 107 4.60 -10.01 -0.33
N ARG A 108 4.29 -9.59 0.89
CA ARG A 108 4.89 -8.41 1.51
C ARG A 108 6.38 -8.74 1.63
N THR A 109 7.17 -8.39 0.63
CA THR A 109 8.62 -8.42 0.76
C THR A 109 8.92 -7.36 1.79
N PHE A 110 9.14 -7.80 3.03
CA PHE A 110 9.75 -6.98 4.05
C PHE A 110 11.06 -6.49 3.43
N LEU A 111 11.07 -5.25 2.95
CA LEU A 111 12.26 -4.70 2.30
C LEU A 111 13.41 -4.68 3.31
N HIS A 112 13.08 -4.46 4.58
CA HIS A 112 14.03 -4.47 5.68
C HIS A 112 13.44 -5.19 6.92
N SER A 113 14.17 -6.18 7.42
CA SER A 113 14.01 -6.73 8.77
C SER A 113 15.14 -6.20 9.63
N MET A 114 14.83 -5.83 10.87
CA MET A 114 15.84 -5.59 11.89
C MET A 114 15.60 -6.53 13.06
N ASP A 115 16.58 -7.36 13.34
CA ASP A 115 16.53 -8.37 14.39
C ASP A 115 17.32 -7.93 15.62
N HIS A 116 17.02 -8.58 16.76
CA HIS A 116 17.69 -8.35 18.04
C HIS A 116 17.60 -6.91 18.56
N ILE A 117 16.47 -6.23 18.30
CA ILE A 117 16.23 -4.88 18.82
C ILE A 117 15.68 -4.96 20.24
N THR A 118 16.11 -4.02 21.09
CA THR A 118 15.42 -3.70 22.35
C THR A 118 14.38 -2.62 22.07
N LEU A 119 13.10 -2.97 22.21
CA LEU A 119 11.98 -2.05 22.03
C LEU A 119 11.57 -1.47 23.39
N HIS A 120 11.63 -0.13 23.51
CA HIS A 120 11.08 0.58 24.65
C HIS A 120 9.75 1.22 24.26
N PHE A 121 8.68 0.85 24.96
CA PHE A 121 7.37 1.47 24.82
C PHE A 121 7.15 2.43 25.97
N GLY A 122 6.75 3.67 25.68
CA GLY A 122 6.69 4.72 26.69
C GLY A 122 6.30 6.08 26.13
N CYS A 123 6.48 7.12 26.94
CA CYS A 123 6.11 8.50 26.61
C CYS A 123 7.33 9.41 26.74
N GLN A 124 7.56 10.28 25.76
CA GLN A 124 8.55 11.35 25.87
C GLN A 124 8.03 12.41 26.84
N ILE A 125 8.74 12.61 27.96
CA ILE A 125 8.35 13.55 29.03
C ILE A 125 9.11 14.88 28.93
N SER A 126 10.26 14.90 28.25
CA SER A 126 10.95 16.13 27.84
C SER A 126 11.82 15.86 26.61
N LYS A 127 12.44 16.90 26.04
CA LYS A 127 13.34 16.75 24.87
C LYS A 127 14.41 15.67 25.07
N GLU A 128 14.90 15.50 26.30
CA GLU A 128 15.99 14.59 26.63
C GLU A 128 15.57 13.44 27.56
N LYS A 129 14.30 13.38 27.96
CA LYS A 129 13.80 12.36 28.90
C LYS A 129 12.64 11.58 28.29
N PHE A 130 12.80 10.27 28.27
CA PHE A 130 11.78 9.32 27.86
C PHE A 130 11.39 8.45 29.06
N SER A 131 10.10 8.44 29.40
CA SER A 131 9.55 7.57 30.43
C SER A 131 9.17 6.23 29.81
N VAL A 132 9.85 5.16 30.20
CA VAL A 132 9.60 3.81 29.69
C VAL A 132 8.50 3.15 30.49
N LEU A 133 7.41 2.77 29.84
CA LEU A 133 6.30 2.02 30.43
C LEU A 133 6.52 0.50 30.30
N TRP A 134 7.16 0.05 29.22
CA TRP A 134 7.45 -1.35 28.98
C TRP A 134 8.70 -1.53 28.12
N THR A 135 9.42 -2.64 28.31
CA THR A 135 10.60 -3.00 27.51
C THR A 135 10.51 -4.44 27.02
N GLY A 136 10.74 -4.64 25.73
CA GLY A 136 10.89 -5.95 25.10
C GLY A 136 12.28 -6.13 24.52
N THR A 137 12.88 -7.29 24.76
CA THR A 137 14.19 -7.67 24.19
C THR A 137 14.00 -8.69 23.07
N ASN A 138 15.00 -8.81 22.20
CA ASN A 138 14.99 -9.73 21.06
C ASN A 138 13.78 -9.55 20.12
N VAL A 139 13.43 -8.30 19.86
CA VAL A 139 12.30 -7.95 18.98
C VAL A 139 12.79 -7.91 17.54
N SER A 140 12.02 -8.52 16.64
CA SER A 140 12.19 -8.39 15.19
C SER A 140 11.20 -7.37 14.65
N VAL A 141 11.70 -6.42 13.86
CA VAL A 141 10.91 -5.32 13.29
C VAL A 141 10.94 -5.42 11.77
N ASN A 142 9.75 -5.56 11.21
CA ASN A 142 9.54 -5.68 9.77
C ASN A 142 8.91 -4.40 9.21
N PHE A 143 9.58 -3.80 8.23
CA PHE A 143 9.11 -2.59 7.56
C PHE A 143 9.52 -2.54 6.07
N GLY A 144 8.84 -1.70 5.29
CA GLY A 144 9.11 -1.58 3.86
C GLY A 144 8.18 -0.62 3.12
N PHE A 145 8.61 -0.22 1.93
CA PHE A 145 7.81 0.61 1.03
C PHE A 145 6.50 -0.10 0.65
N GLY A 146 5.39 0.66 0.69
CA GLY A 146 4.05 0.14 0.42
C GLY A 146 3.37 -0.57 1.60
N MET A 147 4.03 -0.66 2.76
CA MET A 147 3.39 -1.12 3.98
C MET A 147 2.62 0.04 4.63
N ARG A 148 1.39 -0.21 5.10
CA ARG A 148 0.61 0.76 5.90
C ARG A 148 0.90 0.67 7.39
N LYS A 149 1.58 -0.39 7.82
CA LYS A 149 1.85 -0.68 9.23
C LYS A 149 3.27 -1.21 9.42
N LEU A 150 3.90 -0.81 10.52
CA LEU A 150 5.07 -1.47 11.12
C LEU A 150 4.63 -2.74 11.85
N GLN A 151 5.43 -3.80 11.79
CA GLN A 151 5.15 -5.06 12.47
C GLN A 151 6.31 -5.41 13.40
N PHE A 152 6.00 -5.58 14.69
CA PHE A 152 6.93 -5.99 15.72
C PHE A 152 6.58 -7.41 16.14
N PHE A 153 7.56 -8.29 16.10
CA PHE A 153 7.45 -9.66 16.57
C PHE A 153 8.29 -9.80 17.83
N LEU A 154 7.65 -10.19 18.91
CA LEU A 154 8.26 -10.34 20.23
C LEU A 154 7.86 -11.69 20.82
N SER A 155 8.69 -12.22 21.70
CA SER A 155 8.39 -13.44 22.45
C SER A 155 8.28 -13.10 23.92
N HIS A 156 7.24 -13.58 24.59
CA HIS A 156 7.09 -13.47 26.04
C HIS A 156 6.72 -14.85 26.60
N GLY A 157 7.62 -15.45 27.37
CA GLY A 157 7.53 -16.85 27.76
C GLY A 157 7.64 -17.78 26.54
N GLN A 158 6.70 -18.71 26.39
CA GLN A 158 6.63 -19.62 25.23
C GLN A 158 5.71 -19.11 24.10
N MET A 159 5.12 -17.92 24.25
CA MET A 159 4.20 -17.36 23.26
C MET A 159 4.86 -16.24 22.44
N GLY A 160 4.69 -16.33 21.12
CA GLY A 160 5.05 -15.26 20.20
C GLY A 160 3.88 -14.29 20.03
N TYR A 161 4.16 -13.00 20.14
CA TYR A 161 3.19 -11.92 19.99
C TYR A 161 3.57 -11.04 18.81
N LYS A 162 2.54 -10.52 18.14
CA LYS A 162 2.67 -9.58 17.03
C LYS A 162 1.98 -8.27 17.36
N LEU A 163 2.74 -7.19 17.39
CA LEU A 163 2.24 -5.84 17.52
C LEU A 163 2.28 -5.14 16.16
N GLU A 164 1.18 -4.54 15.73
CA GLU A 164 1.10 -3.77 14.48
C GLU A 164 0.82 -2.29 14.78
N LEU A 165 1.63 -1.39 14.20
CA LEU A 165 1.45 0.06 14.33
C LEU A 165 1.23 0.70 12.96
N SER A 166 0.15 1.44 12.77
CA SER A 166 -0.11 2.15 11.50
C SER A 166 0.86 3.32 11.32
N TYR A 167 1.40 3.51 10.11
CA TYR A 167 2.27 4.67 9.81
C TYR A 167 1.55 6.01 10.01
N GLU A 168 0.21 6.02 9.84
CA GLU A 168 -0.62 7.21 10.08
C GLU A 168 -0.55 7.70 11.53
N ASN A 169 -0.22 6.81 12.47
CA ASN A 169 -0.09 7.12 13.89
C ASN A 169 1.37 7.40 14.30
N VAL A 170 2.32 7.32 13.38
CA VAL A 170 3.74 7.54 13.66
C VAL A 170 4.09 8.97 13.25
N TRP A 171 4.44 9.79 14.24
CA TRP A 171 4.91 11.15 14.02
C TRP A 171 6.39 11.18 13.57
N GLN A 172 7.23 10.44 14.29
CA GLN A 172 8.68 10.45 14.07
C GLN A 172 9.27 9.09 14.44
N MET A 173 10.32 8.69 13.74
CA MET A 173 11.03 7.44 13.99
C MET A 173 12.54 7.70 13.88
N GLU A 174 13.28 7.35 14.92
CA GLU A 174 14.73 7.54 15.00
C GLU A 174 15.42 6.24 15.41
N LEU A 175 16.49 5.89 14.69
CA LEU A 175 17.34 4.77 15.04
C LEU A 175 18.61 5.30 15.72
N HIS A 176 18.80 4.98 17.00
CA HIS A 176 20.02 5.28 17.73
C HIS A 176 20.95 4.07 17.71
N CYS A 177 22.15 4.28 17.17
CA CYS A 177 23.26 3.32 17.18
C CYS A 177 24.41 3.93 18.00
N PRO A 178 24.46 3.71 19.33
CA PRO A 178 25.55 4.24 20.16
C PRO A 178 26.89 3.65 19.71
N ARG A 179 27.90 4.50 19.53
CA ARG A 179 29.24 4.06 19.13
C ARG A 179 29.82 3.13 20.21
N GLY A 180 30.28 1.95 19.80
CA GLY A 180 30.90 0.95 20.69
C GLY A 180 29.94 -0.01 21.39
N ARG A 181 28.62 0.07 21.15
CA ARG A 181 27.65 -0.95 21.62
C ARG A 181 27.04 -1.67 20.43
N SER A 182 26.83 -2.98 20.54
CA SER A 182 26.15 -3.80 19.52
C SER A 182 24.63 -3.61 19.51
N VAL A 183 24.08 -2.95 20.54
CA VAL A 183 22.64 -2.75 20.73
C VAL A 183 22.17 -1.52 19.96
N LYS A 184 21.11 -1.70 19.16
CA LYS A 184 20.43 -0.63 18.42
C LYS A 184 19.11 -0.31 19.12
N TYR A 185 18.78 0.97 19.23
CA TYR A 185 17.51 1.43 19.80
C TYR A 185 16.67 2.07 18.72
N LEU A 186 15.42 1.64 18.60
CA LEU A 186 14.43 2.27 17.73
C LEU A 186 13.47 3.08 18.58
N LEU A 187 13.51 4.41 18.43
CA LEU A 187 12.57 5.33 19.06
C LEU A 187 11.45 5.62 18.07
N ILE A 188 10.20 5.42 18.51
CA ILE A 188 9.00 5.71 17.71
C ILE A 188 8.14 6.66 18.52
N GLN A 189 7.97 7.87 17.99
CA GLN A 189 7.04 8.85 18.53
C GLN A 189 5.72 8.73 17.79
N VAL A 190 4.64 8.49 18.53
CA VAL A 190 3.29 8.40 17.98
C VAL A 190 2.61 9.77 17.99
N SER A 191 1.81 10.06 16.97
CA SER A 191 1.01 11.28 16.91
C SER A 191 -0.19 11.16 17.86
N SER A 192 -0.14 11.84 19.00
CA SER A 192 -1.31 12.00 19.86
C SER A 192 -2.31 12.94 19.19
N ILE A 193 -3.27 12.39 18.45
CA ILE A 193 -4.54 13.06 18.22
C ILE A 193 -5.53 12.31 19.13
N TYR A 194 -6.18 13.02 20.05
CA TYR A 194 -7.09 12.54 21.10
C TYR A 194 -6.46 12.07 22.42
N PHE A 195 -5.88 13.01 23.16
CA PHE A 195 -6.06 13.08 24.62
C PHE A 195 -6.40 14.53 24.99
N ILE A 196 -7.67 14.91 24.79
CA ILE A 196 -8.37 15.98 25.50
C ILE A 196 -9.75 15.43 25.83
#